data_AF-X1HAV4-F1
#
_entry.id   AF-X1HAV4-F1
#
_cell.length_a   1.000
_cell.length_b   1.000
_cell.length_c   1.000
_cell.angle_alpha   90.00
_cell.angle_beta   90.00
_cell.angle_gamma   90.00
#
_symmetry.space_group_name_H-M   'P 1'
#
loop_
_entity.id
_entity.type
_entity.pdbx_description
1 polymer ?
#
loop_
_entity_poly.entity_id
_entity_poly.type
_entity_poly.pdbx_seq_one_letter_code
_entity_poly.pdbx_strand_id
1 'polypeptide(L)'
;PLGGDLWTHKITFKDPAWFLLGFKTKDKKPEDWTGFHSPNLMVVVTEASGIDQVTFDAIEGILTGNSRLVLIFNPNRTTGEAYQSTRSPLYKKFKLNCLNAVNVRAKKILIPGQVDYPWIDEKIKKPGWVIEIEESQVNKDSYDFKWEGKWFRPNDLFLVKVMGEFPRATEDTLIPLSWVEMAHDRWRELKGKGEGSLKLGVDVAGMGRDLTVFAFRKGNVVEQFKTYSKQDHMVTVGKIKNTLIKKEDTAFVDSLGEGAGVYSRLIEQKANAVGVKA
;
A
#
# COMPACT_ATOMS: atom_id res chain seq x y z
N PRO A 1 9.41 8.06 35.95
CA PRO A 1 10.62 8.37 35.14
C PRO A 1 11.55 7.15 35.12
N LEU A 2 12.25 6.89 34.01
CA LEU A 2 13.20 5.77 33.87
C LEU A 2 14.39 5.86 34.86
N GLY A 3 14.60 7.03 35.49
CA GLY A 3 15.77 7.34 36.29
C GLY A 3 16.94 7.83 35.41
N GLY A 4 18.09 8.08 36.05
CA GLY A 4 19.34 8.44 35.36
C GLY A 4 19.60 9.95 35.24
N ASP A 5 20.80 10.26 34.75
CA ASP A 5 21.27 11.62 34.52
C ASP A 5 21.11 11.97 33.04
N LEU A 6 20.37 13.05 32.77
CA LEU A 6 20.11 13.52 31.43
C LEU A 6 21.23 14.46 30.96
N TRP A 7 21.88 14.06 29.88
CA TRP A 7 22.80 14.86 29.09
C TRP A 7 22.13 15.26 27.76
N THR A 8 22.74 16.19 27.02
CA THR A 8 22.14 16.80 25.81
C THR A 8 21.55 15.81 24.80
N HIS A 9 22.19 14.66 24.61
CA HIS A 9 21.77 13.61 23.66
C HIS A 9 21.86 12.20 24.25
N LYS A 10 22.06 12.07 25.57
CA LYS A 10 22.32 10.79 26.24
C LYS A 10 21.68 10.76 27.61
N ILE A 11 21.10 9.64 28.01
CA ILE A 11 20.77 9.35 29.41
C ILE A 11 21.72 8.27 29.88
N THR A 12 22.37 8.49 31.02
CA THR A 12 23.21 7.51 31.69
C THR A 12 22.56 7.03 32.97
N PHE A 13 22.74 5.76 33.30
CA PHE A 13 22.24 5.17 34.53
C PHE A 13 23.39 4.87 35.50
N LYS A 14 23.06 4.45 36.73
CA LYS A 14 24.06 4.07 37.75
C LYS A 14 25.00 2.96 37.25
N ASP A 15 24.46 2.03 36.47
CA ASP A 15 25.26 1.05 35.75
C ASP A 15 25.67 1.64 34.40
N PRO A 16 26.97 1.86 34.15
CA PRO A 16 27.47 2.46 32.91
C PRO A 16 27.23 1.58 31.67
N ALA A 17 26.91 0.29 31.85
CA ALA A 17 26.51 -0.58 30.74
C ALA A 17 25.15 -0.21 30.14
N TRP A 18 24.32 0.54 30.89
CA TRP A 18 23.02 1.02 30.43
C TRP A 18 23.09 2.49 30.06
N PHE A 19 22.65 2.81 28.85
CA PHE A 19 22.47 4.19 28.42
C PHE A 19 21.39 4.27 27.34
N LEU A 20 20.83 5.45 27.17
CA LEU A 20 19.98 5.80 26.03
C LEU A 20 20.67 6.90 25.23
N LEU A 21 20.63 6.80 23.91
CA LEU A 21 21.18 7.81 23.01
C LEU A 21 20.05 8.32 22.10
N GLY A 22 19.86 9.63 22.04
CA GLY A 22 18.89 10.28 21.16
C GLY A 22 19.60 11.11 20.10
N PHE A 23 19.31 10.87 18.83
CA PHE A 23 19.90 11.61 17.71
C PHE A 23 18.95 11.60 16.52
N LYS A 24 19.10 12.58 15.61
CA LYS A 24 18.36 12.58 14.34
C LYS A 24 19.09 11.67 13.35
N THR A 25 18.34 10.89 12.60
CA THR A 25 18.89 10.00 11.56
C THR A 25 19.70 10.77 10.51
N LYS A 26 19.23 11.96 10.10
CA LYS A 26 19.91 12.84 9.14
C LYS A 26 21.27 13.37 9.60
N ASP A 27 21.54 13.35 10.90
CA ASP A 27 22.78 13.87 11.47
C ASP A 27 23.87 12.78 11.56
N LYS A 28 23.55 11.54 11.17
CA LYS A 28 24.49 10.41 11.14
C LYS A 28 24.66 9.87 9.73
N LYS A 29 25.90 9.57 9.35
CA LYS A 29 26.17 8.80 8.15
C LYS A 29 25.94 7.31 8.43
N PRO A 30 25.64 6.49 7.42
CA PRO A 30 25.47 5.04 7.59
C PRO A 30 26.63 4.37 8.33
N GLU A 31 27.86 4.84 8.15
CA GLU A 31 29.06 4.30 8.81
C GLU A 31 29.03 4.52 10.34
N ASP A 32 28.39 5.59 10.82
CA ASP A 32 28.31 5.95 12.24
C ASP A 32 27.38 5.03 13.06
N TRP A 33 26.68 4.12 12.39
CA TRP A 33 25.82 3.12 13.01
C TRP A 33 26.59 1.87 13.43
N THR A 34 27.66 1.53 12.70
CA THR A 34 28.51 0.35 12.98
C THR A 34 29.17 0.38 14.36
N GLY A 35 29.29 1.55 14.98
CA GLY A 35 29.85 1.70 16.34
C GLY A 35 28.96 1.15 17.46
N PHE A 36 27.70 0.80 17.18
CA PHE A 36 26.79 0.29 18.19
C PHE A 36 26.78 -1.24 18.22
N HIS A 37 27.71 -1.83 18.97
CA HIS A 37 27.74 -3.27 19.24
C HIS A 37 27.50 -3.55 20.73
N SER A 38 26.37 -4.21 21.05
CA SER A 38 26.02 -4.65 22.40
C SER A 38 25.25 -5.97 22.32
N PRO A 39 25.41 -6.92 23.27
CA PRO A 39 24.63 -8.15 23.31
C PRO A 39 23.10 -7.92 23.38
N ASN A 40 22.67 -6.79 23.96
CA ASN A 40 21.28 -6.40 24.11
C ASN A 40 21.11 -4.95 23.64
N LEU A 41 20.83 -4.76 22.35
CA LEU A 41 20.56 -3.43 21.78
C LEU A 41 19.06 -3.26 21.52
N MET A 42 18.50 -2.11 21.88
CA MET A 42 17.15 -1.73 21.47
C MET A 42 17.23 -0.45 20.64
N VAL A 43 16.78 -0.51 19.39
CA VAL A 43 16.65 0.64 18.51
C VAL A 43 15.18 1.04 18.47
N VAL A 44 14.88 2.28 18.83
CA VAL A 44 13.53 2.85 18.75
C VAL A 44 13.53 3.95 17.69
N VAL A 45 12.79 3.73 16.61
CA VAL A 45 12.68 4.67 15.49
C VAL A 45 11.31 5.34 15.55
N THR A 46 11.30 6.63 15.86
CA THR A 46 10.10 7.46 15.77
C THR A 46 9.99 8.07 14.38
N GLU A 47 8.76 8.34 13.94
CA GLU A 47 8.48 8.85 12.58
C GLU A 47 9.06 7.95 11.47
N ALA A 48 9.07 6.63 11.70
CA ALA A 48 9.73 5.64 10.84
C ALA A 48 9.35 5.73 9.35
N SER A 49 8.13 6.13 8.98
CA SER A 49 7.74 6.33 7.57
C SER A 49 8.52 7.45 6.85
N GLY A 50 9.14 8.36 7.59
CA GLY A 50 9.98 9.43 7.07
C GLY A 50 11.45 9.04 6.87
N ILE A 51 11.85 7.85 7.35
CA ILE A 51 13.23 7.37 7.31
C ILE A 51 13.49 6.66 5.97
N ASP A 52 14.65 6.93 5.38
CA ASP A 52 15.08 6.32 4.12
C ASP A 52 15.58 4.88 4.32
N GLN A 53 15.61 4.11 3.22
CA GLN A 53 15.98 2.70 3.27
C GLN A 53 17.45 2.50 3.68
N VAL A 54 18.36 3.39 3.26
CA VAL A 54 19.79 3.27 3.56
C VAL A 54 20.04 3.33 5.08
N THR A 55 19.31 4.20 5.78
CA THR A 55 19.33 4.24 7.25
C THR A 55 18.84 2.94 7.88
N PHE A 56 17.78 2.33 7.33
CA PHE A 56 17.28 1.05 7.84
C PHE A 56 18.25 -0.11 7.58
N ASP A 57 18.88 -0.16 6.42
CA ASP A 57 19.89 -1.18 6.10
C ASP A 57 21.08 -1.09 7.09
N ALA A 58 21.47 0.13 7.48
CA ALA A 58 22.50 0.36 8.50
C ALA A 58 22.04 -0.08 9.91
N ILE A 59 20.78 0.16 10.26
CA ILE A 59 20.18 -0.33 11.52
C ILE A 59 20.14 -1.85 11.53
N GLU A 60 19.72 -2.51 10.44
CA GLU A 60 19.69 -3.97 10.37
C GLU A 60 21.07 -4.59 10.60
N GLY A 61 22.13 -3.96 10.07
CA GLY A 61 23.50 -4.43 10.26
C GLY A 61 23.95 -4.53 11.73
N ILE A 62 23.36 -3.75 12.63
CA ILE A 62 23.69 -3.77 14.07
C ILE A 62 22.71 -4.57 14.93
N LEU A 63 21.57 -5.00 14.39
CA LEU A 63 20.55 -5.78 15.09
C LEU A 63 20.94 -7.27 15.21
N THR A 64 22.09 -7.53 15.83
CA THR A 64 22.61 -8.89 16.08
C THR A 64 22.31 -9.35 17.52
N GLY A 65 22.39 -10.66 17.79
CA GLY A 65 22.18 -11.21 19.14
C GLY A 65 20.74 -11.04 19.64
N ASN A 66 20.56 -10.56 20.88
CA ASN A 66 19.23 -10.31 21.48
C ASN A 66 18.75 -8.87 21.27
N SER A 67 18.98 -8.35 20.06
CA SER A 67 18.60 -6.98 19.72
C SER A 67 17.11 -6.87 19.36
N ARG A 68 16.53 -5.69 19.58
CA ARG A 68 15.12 -5.38 19.32
C ARG A 68 15.00 -4.09 18.53
N LEU A 69 14.07 -4.09 17.58
CA LEU A 69 13.68 -2.91 16.81
C LEU A 69 12.24 -2.55 17.14
N VAL A 70 12.00 -1.29 17.46
CA VAL A 70 10.66 -0.73 17.67
C VAL A 70 10.46 0.40 16.69
N LEU A 71 9.44 0.26 15.83
CA LEU A 71 9.05 1.28 14.86
C LEU A 71 7.77 1.97 15.32
N ILE A 72 7.81 3.29 15.38
CA ILE A 72 6.66 4.15 15.73
C ILE A 72 6.47 5.15 14.60
N PHE A 73 5.31 5.14 13.96
CA PHE A 73 5.06 6.03 12.82
C PHE A 73 3.57 6.27 12.58
N ASN A 74 3.30 7.38 11.90
CA ASN A 74 2.04 7.57 11.18
C ASN A 74 2.20 6.96 9.78
N PRO A 75 1.21 6.21 9.26
CA PRO A 75 1.29 5.46 8.01
C PRO A 75 1.21 6.36 6.76
N ASN A 76 2.13 7.31 6.63
CA ASN A 76 2.09 8.35 5.60
C ASN A 76 2.44 7.83 4.19
N ARG A 77 3.21 6.72 4.10
CA ARG A 77 3.74 6.19 2.83
C ARG A 77 3.44 4.71 2.71
N THR A 78 3.09 4.27 1.52
CA THR A 78 2.84 2.87 1.17
C THR A 78 4.11 2.16 0.65
N THR A 79 5.27 2.67 1.01
CA THR A 79 6.60 2.16 0.61
C THR A 79 7.61 2.32 1.75
N GLY A 80 8.76 1.64 1.64
CA GLY A 80 9.85 1.65 2.64
C GLY A 80 9.63 0.71 3.83
N GLU A 81 10.65 0.59 4.69
CA GLU A 81 10.68 -0.36 5.81
C GLU A 81 9.50 -0.23 6.76
N ALA A 82 9.08 1.01 7.10
CA ALA A 82 7.91 1.21 7.96
C ALA A 82 6.64 0.57 7.36
N TYR A 83 6.40 0.71 6.06
CA TYR A 83 5.28 0.06 5.39
C TYR A 83 5.45 -1.47 5.36
N GLN A 84 6.64 -1.96 5.00
CA GLN A 84 6.93 -3.39 4.93
C GLN A 84 6.80 -4.08 6.30
N SER A 85 7.19 -3.40 7.38
CA SER A 85 7.05 -3.90 8.76
C SER A 85 5.60 -4.26 9.12
N THR A 86 4.61 -3.60 8.52
CA THR A 86 3.19 -3.91 8.74
C THR A 86 2.72 -5.19 8.03
N ARG A 87 3.47 -5.66 7.03
CA ARG A 87 3.14 -6.85 6.23
C ARG A 87 4.03 -8.04 6.61
N SER A 88 5.26 -7.79 7.04
CA SER A 88 6.23 -8.80 7.44
C SER A 88 5.76 -9.63 8.65
N PRO A 89 5.95 -10.97 8.66
CA PRO A 89 5.66 -11.80 9.83
C PRO A 89 6.69 -11.63 10.97
N LEU A 90 7.81 -10.95 10.72
CA LEU A 90 8.87 -10.73 11.71
C LEU A 90 8.49 -9.70 12.77
N TYR A 91 7.50 -8.86 12.48
CA TYR A 91 7.06 -7.79 13.38
C TYR A 91 5.77 -8.14 14.11
N LYS A 92 5.75 -7.87 15.41
CA LYS A 92 4.50 -7.74 16.17
C LYS A 92 3.92 -6.34 15.96
N LYS A 93 2.68 -6.28 15.50
CA LYS A 93 2.07 -5.05 14.99
C LYS A 93 0.96 -4.59 15.92
N PHE A 94 0.90 -3.28 16.16
CA PHE A 94 -0.16 -2.64 16.92
C PHE A 94 -0.62 -1.42 16.15
N LYS A 95 -1.93 -1.31 15.90
CA LYS A 95 -2.54 -0.13 15.28
C LYS A 95 -3.26 0.69 16.35
N LEU A 96 -2.94 1.98 16.43
CA LEU A 96 -3.59 2.92 17.33
C LEU A 96 -4.54 3.81 16.54
N ASN A 97 -5.83 3.70 16.81
CA ASN A 97 -6.86 4.56 16.25
C ASN A 97 -7.32 5.56 17.32
N CYS A 98 -7.20 6.85 17.02
CA CYS A 98 -7.54 7.94 17.94
C CYS A 98 -9.03 7.94 18.33
N LEU A 99 -9.94 7.46 17.47
CA LEU A 99 -11.38 7.33 17.81
C LEU A 99 -11.60 6.39 19.01
N ASN A 100 -10.69 5.44 19.22
CA ASN A 100 -10.75 4.47 20.31
C ASN A 100 -9.83 4.82 21.48
N ALA A 101 -9.19 6.00 21.45
CA ALA A 101 -8.30 6.45 22.52
C ALA A 101 -9.04 6.55 23.87
N VAL A 102 -8.31 6.34 24.97
CA VAL A 102 -8.89 6.29 26.32
C VAL A 102 -9.58 7.61 26.66
N ASN A 103 -8.92 8.73 26.39
CA ASN A 103 -9.49 10.05 26.65
C ASN A 103 -10.73 10.35 25.77
N VAL A 104 -10.72 9.87 24.53
CA VAL A 104 -11.83 10.07 23.57
C VAL A 104 -13.06 9.27 24.00
N ARG A 105 -12.88 7.98 24.30
CA ARG A 105 -13.96 7.10 24.76
C ARG A 105 -14.54 7.54 26.11
N ALA A 106 -13.69 7.99 27.03
CA ALA A 106 -14.10 8.46 28.34
C ALA A 106 -14.69 9.89 28.32
N LYS A 107 -14.55 10.61 27.20
CA LYS A 107 -14.85 12.05 27.09
C LYS A 107 -14.22 12.87 28.24
N LYS A 108 -13.03 12.47 28.70
CA LYS A 108 -12.31 13.05 29.83
C LYS A 108 -10.81 12.80 29.69
N ILE A 109 -9.98 13.73 30.15
CA ILE A 109 -8.53 13.54 30.22
C ILE A 109 -8.20 12.59 31.37
N LEU A 110 -7.93 11.32 31.05
CA LEU A 110 -7.43 10.30 31.97
C LEU A 110 -5.92 10.10 31.81
N ILE A 111 -5.41 10.24 30.58
CA ILE A 111 -3.99 10.14 30.23
C ILE A 111 -3.54 11.52 29.72
N PRO A 112 -2.73 12.27 30.49
CA PRO A 112 -2.21 13.55 30.06
C PRO A 112 -1.46 13.45 28.71
N GLY A 113 -1.76 14.35 27.78
CA GLY A 113 -1.12 14.44 26.47
C GLY A 113 -1.65 13.49 25.39
N GLN A 114 -2.50 12.51 25.73
CA GLN A 114 -3.20 11.70 24.73
C GLN A 114 -4.34 12.49 24.08
N VAL A 115 -4.57 12.27 22.78
CA VAL A 115 -5.71 12.83 22.01
C VAL A 115 -7.03 12.72 22.76
N ASP A 116 -7.85 13.77 22.73
CA ASP A 116 -9.09 13.87 23.48
C ASP A 116 -10.32 14.05 22.59
N TYR A 117 -11.50 13.94 23.23
CA TYR A 117 -12.77 14.03 22.53
C TYR A 117 -12.97 15.38 21.82
N PRO A 118 -12.73 16.55 22.47
CA PRO A 118 -12.88 17.85 21.80
C PRO A 118 -12.04 17.98 20.53
N TRP A 119 -10.80 17.48 20.54
CA TRP A 119 -9.95 17.53 19.37
C TRP A 119 -10.50 16.69 18.20
N ILE A 120 -10.99 15.49 18.47
CA ILE A 120 -11.60 14.62 17.44
C ILE A 120 -12.86 15.28 16.87
N ASP A 121 -13.73 15.80 17.74
CA ASP A 121 -14.95 16.48 17.35
C ASP A 121 -14.66 17.71 16.48
N GLU A 122 -13.61 18.48 16.80
CA GLU A 122 -13.12 19.58 15.97
C GLU A 122 -12.67 19.09 14.58
N LYS A 123 -11.91 17.98 14.49
CA LYS A 123 -11.45 17.46 13.18
C LYS A 123 -12.59 16.92 12.32
N ILE A 124 -13.63 16.36 12.92
CA ILE A 124 -14.82 15.91 12.21
C ILE A 124 -15.61 17.10 11.66
N LYS A 125 -15.69 18.20 12.41
CA LYS A 125 -16.36 19.44 11.97
C LYS A 125 -15.53 20.27 10.99
N LYS A 126 -14.21 20.08 10.97
CA LYS A 126 -13.31 20.83 10.10
C LYS A 126 -13.48 20.38 8.63
N PRO A 127 -13.75 21.29 7.70
CA PRO A 127 -13.82 20.96 6.27
C PRO A 127 -12.53 20.29 5.77
N GLY A 128 -12.69 19.31 4.89
CA GLY A 128 -11.55 18.63 4.25
C GLY A 128 -10.89 17.57 5.13
N TRP A 129 -11.60 17.01 6.12
CA TRP A 129 -11.17 15.85 6.91
C TRP A 129 -12.14 14.69 6.74
N VAL A 130 -13.44 14.97 6.76
CA VAL A 130 -14.50 14.00 6.53
C VAL A 130 -15.64 14.62 5.72
N ILE A 131 -16.53 13.78 5.20
CA ILE A 131 -17.85 14.18 4.70
C ILE A 131 -18.93 13.44 5.49
N GLU A 132 -20.02 14.12 5.83
CA GLU A 132 -21.21 13.48 6.40
C GLU A 132 -21.93 12.70 5.28
N ILE A 133 -22.39 11.48 5.59
CA ILE A 133 -23.07 10.58 4.65
C ILE A 133 -24.34 10.02 5.28
N GLU A 134 -25.28 9.58 4.42
CA GLU A 134 -26.47 8.85 4.86
C GLU A 134 -26.13 7.40 5.23
N GLU A 135 -26.88 6.81 6.16
CA GLU A 135 -26.65 5.42 6.60
C GLU A 135 -26.77 4.41 5.45
N SER A 136 -27.60 4.69 4.45
CA SER A 136 -27.76 3.87 3.24
C SER A 136 -26.53 3.87 2.32
N GLN A 137 -25.61 4.82 2.50
CA GLN A 137 -24.40 4.97 1.68
C GLN A 137 -23.17 4.37 2.36
N VAL A 138 -23.32 3.86 3.58
CA VAL A 138 -22.23 3.33 4.40
C VAL A 138 -21.58 2.17 3.69
N ASN A 139 -20.27 2.29 3.51
CA ASN A 139 -19.41 1.28 2.94
C ASN A 139 -18.23 1.05 3.88
N LYS A 140 -18.12 -0.18 4.38
CA LYS A 140 -17.03 -0.60 5.27
C LYS A 140 -15.65 -0.38 4.64
N ASP A 141 -15.53 -0.55 3.33
CA ASP A 141 -14.28 -0.40 2.60
C ASP A 141 -13.84 1.07 2.46
N SER A 142 -14.76 2.00 2.70
CA SER A 142 -14.46 3.44 2.71
C SER A 142 -14.02 3.95 4.07
N TYR A 143 -13.85 3.06 5.05
CA TYR A 143 -13.56 3.40 6.46
C TYR A 143 -14.62 4.31 7.07
N ASP A 144 -15.87 4.18 6.60
CA ASP A 144 -16.97 4.96 7.12
C ASP A 144 -17.17 4.65 8.61
N PHE A 145 -17.39 5.70 9.40
CA PHE A 145 -17.48 5.58 10.85
C PHE A 145 -18.62 6.43 11.39
N LYS A 146 -19.13 6.05 12.56
CA LYS A 146 -20.22 6.74 13.24
C LYS A 146 -19.65 7.64 14.34
N TRP A 147 -20.10 8.88 14.40
CA TRP A 147 -19.75 9.84 15.45
C TRP A 147 -20.99 10.64 15.85
N GLU A 148 -21.32 10.67 17.13
CA GLU A 148 -22.50 11.39 17.66
C GLU A 148 -23.80 11.11 16.88
N GLY A 149 -24.01 9.84 16.51
CA GLY A 149 -25.23 9.40 15.82
C GLY A 149 -25.22 9.58 14.30
N LYS A 150 -24.25 10.29 13.73
CA LYS A 150 -24.12 10.55 12.29
C LYS A 150 -23.01 9.71 11.67
N TRP A 151 -23.14 9.42 10.38
CA TRP A 151 -22.16 8.67 9.61
C TRP A 151 -21.23 9.62 8.84
N PHE A 152 -19.95 9.29 8.83
CA PHE A 152 -18.91 10.08 8.19
C PHE A 152 -17.99 9.20 7.36
N ARG A 153 -17.63 9.68 6.17
CA ARG A 153 -16.59 9.09 5.32
C ARG A 153 -15.30 9.89 5.44
N PRO A 154 -14.19 9.27 5.88
CA PRO A 154 -12.91 9.96 6.04
C PRO A 154 -12.20 10.17 4.70
N ASN A 155 -11.47 11.29 4.61
CA ASN A 155 -10.44 11.46 3.59
C ASN A 155 -9.10 10.85 4.04
N ASP A 156 -8.10 10.87 3.16
CA ASP A 156 -6.79 10.23 3.44
C ASP A 156 -6.04 10.92 4.59
N LEU A 157 -6.22 12.23 4.75
CA LEU A 157 -5.65 12.95 5.89
C LEU A 157 -6.21 12.43 7.22
N PHE A 158 -7.52 12.21 7.30
CA PHE A 158 -8.16 11.65 8.50
C PHE A 158 -7.77 10.18 8.72
N LEU A 159 -7.68 9.38 7.65
CA LEU A 159 -7.20 8.00 7.72
C LEU A 159 -5.82 7.91 8.39
N VAL A 160 -4.87 8.73 7.92
CA VAL A 160 -3.49 8.70 8.41
C VAL A 160 -3.37 9.30 9.80
N LYS A 161 -3.99 10.47 10.05
CA LYS A 161 -3.77 11.25 11.28
C LYS A 161 -4.65 10.81 12.46
N VAL A 162 -5.79 10.18 12.19
CA VAL A 162 -6.77 9.79 13.22
C VAL A 162 -6.92 8.27 13.29
N MET A 163 -7.10 7.60 12.15
CA MET A 163 -7.40 6.16 12.16
C MET A 163 -6.17 5.27 12.21
N GLY A 164 -4.99 5.81 11.90
CA GLY A 164 -3.76 5.02 11.79
C GLY A 164 -3.79 4.07 10.59
N GLU A 165 -4.44 4.49 9.50
CA GLU A 165 -4.53 3.74 8.24
C GLU A 165 -3.68 4.40 7.16
N PHE A 166 -3.12 3.59 6.25
CA PHE A 166 -2.41 4.12 5.08
C PHE A 166 -3.37 4.89 4.16
N PRO A 167 -2.88 5.92 3.43
CA PRO A 167 -3.70 6.62 2.45
C PRO A 167 -4.16 5.64 1.35
N ARG A 168 -5.34 5.87 0.78
CA ARG A 168 -5.90 5.02 -0.28
C ARG A 168 -5.10 5.17 -1.57
N ALA A 169 -4.59 6.37 -1.83
CA ALA A 169 -3.81 6.74 -3.02
C ALA A 169 -2.97 8.00 -2.75
N THR A 170 -1.79 8.12 -3.36
CA THR A 170 -1.13 9.42 -3.54
C THR A 170 -1.86 10.19 -4.65
N GLU A 171 -1.75 11.53 -4.70
CA GLU A 171 -2.44 12.38 -5.71
C GLU A 171 -2.18 11.94 -7.17
N ASP A 172 -1.08 11.23 -7.44
CA ASP A 172 -0.70 10.71 -8.76
C ASP A 172 -1.27 9.32 -9.10
N THR A 173 -2.15 8.74 -8.28
CA THR A 173 -2.60 7.35 -8.44
C THR A 173 -4.05 7.27 -8.92
N LEU A 174 -4.25 6.92 -10.20
CA LEU A 174 -5.58 6.72 -10.81
C LEU A 174 -6.32 5.47 -10.28
N ILE A 175 -5.57 4.41 -9.93
CA ILE A 175 -6.12 3.15 -9.41
C ILE A 175 -5.56 2.93 -8.00
N PRO A 176 -6.31 3.30 -6.94
CA PRO A 176 -5.92 3.11 -5.54
C PRO A 176 -5.59 1.65 -5.21
N LEU A 177 -4.58 1.41 -4.36
CA LEU A 177 -4.23 0.05 -3.92
C LEU A 177 -5.42 -0.63 -3.21
N SER A 178 -6.17 0.13 -2.40
CA SER A 178 -7.37 -0.38 -1.73
C SER A 178 -8.40 -0.96 -2.72
N TRP A 179 -8.53 -0.38 -3.92
CA TRP A 179 -9.42 -0.91 -4.95
C TRP A 179 -8.92 -2.23 -5.51
N VAL A 180 -7.61 -2.38 -5.66
CA VAL A 180 -6.97 -3.62 -6.11
C VAL A 180 -7.12 -4.71 -5.05
N GLU A 181 -6.89 -4.39 -3.77
CA GLU A 181 -7.07 -5.34 -2.66
C GLU A 181 -8.53 -5.83 -2.58
N MET A 182 -9.51 -4.91 -2.62
CA MET A 182 -10.93 -5.26 -2.69
C MET A 182 -11.30 -6.10 -3.93
N ALA A 183 -10.75 -5.76 -5.10
CA ALA A 183 -10.98 -6.54 -6.31
C ALA A 183 -10.38 -7.94 -6.19
N HIS A 184 -9.24 -8.08 -5.52
CA HIS A 184 -8.59 -9.37 -5.28
C HIS A 184 -9.41 -10.24 -4.32
N ASP A 185 -10.03 -9.67 -3.29
CA ASP A 185 -10.89 -10.41 -2.38
C ASP A 185 -12.14 -10.96 -3.10
N ARG A 186 -12.84 -10.13 -3.88
CA ARG A 186 -13.95 -10.59 -4.75
C ARG A 186 -13.49 -11.67 -5.74
N TRP A 187 -12.28 -11.52 -6.29
CA TRP A 187 -11.69 -12.51 -7.19
C TRP A 187 -11.44 -13.85 -6.49
N ARG A 188 -10.99 -13.83 -5.22
CA ARG A 188 -10.79 -15.05 -4.40
C ARG A 188 -12.10 -15.76 -4.11
N GLU A 189 -13.16 -15.02 -3.80
CA GLU A 189 -14.51 -15.57 -3.59
C GLU A 189 -15.02 -16.30 -4.83
N LEU A 190 -14.77 -15.71 -6.02
CA LEU A 190 -15.08 -16.30 -7.32
C LEU A 190 -14.07 -17.37 -7.78
N LYS A 191 -13.08 -17.70 -6.96
CA LYS A 191 -12.00 -18.66 -7.26
C LYS A 191 -11.30 -18.38 -8.59
N GLY A 192 -11.22 -17.11 -8.97
CA GLY A 192 -10.63 -16.65 -10.22
C GLY A 192 -11.33 -17.13 -11.49
N LYS A 193 -12.59 -17.59 -11.42
CA LYS A 193 -13.35 -18.07 -12.58
C LYS A 193 -14.45 -17.09 -12.93
N GLY A 194 -14.47 -16.67 -14.20
CA GLY A 194 -15.51 -15.81 -14.74
C GLY A 194 -16.51 -16.59 -15.61
N GLU A 195 -17.65 -15.97 -15.89
CA GLU A 195 -18.68 -16.52 -16.76
C GLU A 195 -18.84 -15.68 -18.04
N GLY A 196 -19.38 -16.30 -19.09
CA GLY A 196 -19.63 -15.66 -20.40
C GLY A 196 -18.52 -15.89 -21.44
N SER A 197 -18.51 -15.03 -22.46
CA SER A 197 -17.50 -15.06 -23.52
C SER A 197 -16.19 -14.40 -23.09
N LEU A 198 -15.10 -14.82 -23.71
CA LEU A 198 -13.77 -14.28 -23.46
C LEU A 198 -13.65 -12.88 -24.06
N LYS A 199 -13.21 -11.93 -23.23
CA LYS A 199 -12.70 -10.63 -23.63
C LYS A 199 -11.20 -10.66 -23.40
N LEU A 200 -10.43 -10.86 -24.46
CA LEU A 200 -8.98 -10.97 -24.41
C LEU A 200 -8.37 -9.58 -24.58
N GLY A 201 -7.77 -9.02 -23.52
CA GLY A 201 -6.93 -7.84 -23.65
C GLY A 201 -5.55 -8.23 -24.20
N VAL A 202 -5.04 -7.49 -25.17
CA VAL A 202 -3.73 -7.76 -25.79
C VAL A 202 -2.94 -6.45 -25.87
N ASP A 203 -1.84 -6.42 -25.15
CA ASP A 203 -0.81 -5.37 -25.25
C ASP A 203 0.39 -5.97 -25.98
N VAL A 204 0.74 -5.40 -27.13
CA VAL A 204 1.72 -5.96 -28.06
C VAL A 204 3.05 -5.25 -27.89
N ALA A 205 4.06 -6.00 -27.47
CA ALA A 205 5.45 -5.55 -27.51
C ALA A 205 6.14 -6.05 -28.79
N GLY A 206 7.12 -5.28 -29.25
CA GLY A 206 7.99 -5.67 -30.35
C GLY A 206 9.09 -6.63 -29.91
N MET A 207 10.15 -6.73 -30.71
CA MET A 207 11.30 -7.64 -30.47
C MET A 207 12.27 -7.15 -29.37
N GLY A 208 11.86 -6.13 -28.60
CA GLY A 208 12.64 -5.50 -27.55
C GLY A 208 12.69 -6.30 -26.25
N ARG A 209 12.89 -5.59 -25.14
CA ARG A 209 12.91 -6.19 -23.79
C ARG A 209 11.50 -6.35 -23.19
N ASP A 210 10.54 -5.61 -23.72
CA ASP A 210 9.17 -5.61 -23.23
C ASP A 210 8.44 -6.90 -23.64
N LEU A 211 7.40 -7.23 -22.89
CA LEU A 211 6.64 -8.47 -23.06
C LEU A 211 5.29 -8.15 -23.68
N THR A 212 4.88 -8.97 -24.66
CA THR A 212 3.49 -9.01 -25.11
C THR A 212 2.65 -9.67 -24.02
N VAL A 213 1.55 -9.02 -23.61
CA VAL A 213 0.70 -9.46 -22.49
C VAL A 213 -0.71 -9.77 -22.98
N PHE A 214 -1.20 -10.95 -22.61
CA PHE A 214 -2.56 -11.41 -22.86
C PHE A 214 -3.32 -11.46 -21.53
N ALA A 215 -4.38 -10.66 -21.39
CA ALA A 215 -5.25 -10.63 -20.23
C ALA A 215 -6.58 -11.33 -20.54
N PHE A 216 -6.82 -12.48 -19.90
CA PHE A 216 -8.01 -13.30 -20.15
C PHE A 216 -9.13 -12.88 -19.20
N ARG A 217 -10.17 -12.20 -19.70
CA ARG A 217 -11.31 -11.76 -18.88
C ARG A 217 -12.61 -12.42 -19.31
N LYS A 218 -13.40 -12.90 -18.35
CA LYS A 218 -14.80 -13.31 -18.54
C LYS A 218 -15.67 -12.62 -17.50
N GLY A 219 -16.72 -11.93 -17.95
CA GLY A 219 -17.52 -11.08 -17.06
C GLY A 219 -16.61 -10.08 -16.32
N ASN A 220 -16.74 -10.01 -14.99
CA ASN A 220 -15.95 -9.11 -14.14
C ASN A 220 -14.65 -9.73 -13.60
N VAL A 221 -14.24 -10.90 -14.11
CA VAL A 221 -13.10 -11.65 -13.58
C VAL A 221 -11.99 -11.76 -14.62
N VAL A 222 -10.80 -11.31 -14.26
CA VAL A 222 -9.57 -11.62 -15.00
C VAL A 222 -9.07 -12.98 -14.52
N GLU A 223 -9.16 -13.99 -15.37
CA GLU A 223 -8.85 -15.39 -15.00
C GLU A 223 -7.33 -15.64 -14.95
N GLN A 224 -6.58 -15.03 -15.87
CA GLN A 224 -5.12 -15.18 -15.95
C GLN A 224 -4.47 -14.10 -16.82
N PHE A 225 -3.17 -13.94 -16.64
CA PHE A 225 -2.28 -13.25 -17.58
C PHE A 225 -1.32 -14.26 -18.22
N LYS A 226 -1.04 -14.10 -19.51
CA LYS A 226 0.05 -14.80 -20.18
C LYS A 226 0.97 -13.78 -20.82
N THR A 227 2.27 -13.97 -20.66
CA THR A 227 3.29 -13.08 -21.19
C THR A 227 4.16 -13.80 -22.21
N TYR A 228 4.66 -13.04 -23.18
CA TYR A 228 5.55 -13.56 -24.21
C TYR A 228 6.67 -12.58 -24.51
N SER A 229 7.90 -13.08 -24.56
CA SER A 229 9.09 -12.28 -24.88
C SER A 229 9.41 -12.39 -26.36
N LYS A 230 9.82 -11.27 -26.97
CA LYS A 230 10.40 -11.20 -28.32
C LYS A 230 9.58 -11.96 -29.37
N GLN A 231 8.28 -11.69 -29.41
CA GLN A 231 7.41 -12.35 -30.37
C GLN A 231 7.27 -11.57 -31.65
N ASP A 232 7.42 -12.29 -32.75
CA ASP A 232 6.98 -11.82 -34.05
C ASP A 232 5.48 -11.50 -34.04
N HIS A 233 5.09 -10.45 -34.76
CA HIS A 233 3.72 -9.97 -34.78
C HIS A 233 2.75 -11.00 -35.38
N MET A 234 3.16 -11.74 -36.42
CA MET A 234 2.31 -12.74 -37.05
C MET A 234 2.14 -13.98 -36.16
N VAL A 235 3.16 -14.31 -35.37
CA VAL A 235 3.04 -15.32 -34.30
C VAL A 235 2.02 -14.86 -33.25
N THR A 236 2.05 -13.58 -32.86
CA THR A 236 1.06 -12.99 -31.94
C THR A 236 -0.35 -13.08 -32.51
N VAL A 237 -0.55 -12.74 -33.79
CA VAL A 237 -1.83 -12.89 -34.51
C VAL A 237 -2.34 -14.34 -34.44
N GLY A 238 -1.48 -15.32 -34.74
CA GLY A 238 -1.84 -16.74 -34.68
C GLY A 238 -2.27 -17.17 -33.28
N LYS A 239 -1.58 -16.71 -32.24
CA LYS A 239 -1.94 -16.98 -30.84
C LYS A 239 -3.27 -16.37 -30.45
N ILE A 240 -3.56 -15.15 -30.88
CA ILE A 240 -4.85 -14.49 -30.61
C ILE A 240 -5.98 -15.32 -31.24
N LYS A 241 -5.86 -15.69 -32.52
CA LYS A 241 -6.89 -16.49 -33.19
C LYS A 241 -7.12 -17.85 -32.54
N ASN A 242 -6.04 -18.55 -32.17
CA ASN A 242 -6.15 -19.84 -31.48
C ASN A 242 -6.75 -19.71 -30.08
N THR A 243 -6.75 -18.50 -29.50
CA THR A 243 -7.35 -18.21 -28.19
C THR A 243 -8.85 -17.89 -28.30
N LEU A 244 -9.28 -17.27 -29.40
CA LEU A 244 -10.70 -16.97 -29.66
C LEU A 244 -11.40 -18.21 -30.21
N ILE A 245 -11.89 -19.07 -29.31
CA ILE A 245 -12.51 -20.35 -29.68
C ILE A 245 -13.99 -20.16 -30.00
N LYS A 246 -14.70 -19.36 -29.22
CA LYS A 246 -16.13 -19.09 -29.42
C LYS A 246 -16.31 -17.89 -30.35
N LYS A 247 -17.43 -17.87 -31.07
CA LYS A 247 -17.77 -16.77 -31.99
C LYS A 247 -17.94 -15.43 -31.25
N GLU A 248 -18.40 -15.50 -30.01
CA GLU A 248 -18.65 -14.35 -29.14
C GLU A 248 -17.39 -13.88 -28.39
N ASP A 249 -16.27 -14.60 -28.50
CA ASP A 249 -15.00 -14.17 -27.94
C ASP A 249 -14.46 -12.98 -28.74
N THR A 250 -13.87 -12.00 -28.06
CA THR A 250 -13.38 -10.77 -28.69
C THR A 250 -12.01 -10.42 -28.16
N ALA A 251 -11.08 -10.11 -29.07
CA ALA A 251 -9.78 -9.54 -28.71
C ALA A 251 -9.83 -8.00 -28.71
N PHE A 252 -9.29 -7.38 -27.68
CA PHE A 252 -9.10 -5.94 -27.54
C PHE A 252 -7.60 -5.70 -27.62
N VAL A 253 -7.15 -5.21 -28.76
CA VAL A 253 -5.71 -5.08 -29.07
C VAL A 253 -5.34 -3.62 -28.94
N ASP A 254 -4.31 -3.30 -28.14
CA ASP A 254 -3.69 -1.98 -28.22
C ASP A 254 -3.16 -1.81 -29.65
N SER A 255 -3.76 -0.87 -30.37
CA SER A 255 -3.50 -0.65 -31.79
C SER A 255 -2.53 0.50 -32.05
N LEU A 256 -1.96 1.08 -30.99
CA LEU A 256 -0.87 2.04 -31.09
C LEU A 256 0.48 1.31 -31.21
N GLY A 257 1.41 1.90 -31.97
CA GLY A 257 2.75 1.35 -32.17
C GLY A 257 2.76 -0.05 -32.77
N GLU A 258 3.44 -0.98 -32.09
CA GLU A 258 3.68 -2.36 -32.54
C GLU A 258 2.38 -3.15 -32.79
N GLY A 259 1.34 -2.86 -32.01
CA GLY A 259 0.06 -3.57 -32.13
C GLY A 259 -0.77 -3.20 -33.36
N ALA A 260 -0.44 -2.12 -34.07
CA ALA A 260 -1.15 -1.70 -35.29
C ALA A 260 -1.12 -2.78 -36.39
N GLY A 261 0.04 -3.41 -36.60
CA GLY A 261 0.21 -4.48 -37.58
C GLY A 261 -0.53 -5.76 -37.18
N VAL A 262 -0.51 -6.10 -35.89
CA VAL A 262 -1.26 -7.25 -35.33
C VAL A 262 -2.75 -7.06 -35.53
N TYR A 263 -3.28 -5.89 -35.15
CA TYR A 263 -4.70 -5.57 -35.31
C TYR A 263 -5.13 -5.59 -36.79
N SER A 264 -4.37 -4.94 -37.68
CA SER A 264 -4.69 -4.92 -39.11
C SER A 264 -4.79 -6.33 -39.70
N ARG A 265 -3.86 -7.22 -39.33
CA ARG A 265 -3.86 -8.61 -39.79
C ARG A 265 -5.04 -9.42 -39.23
N LEU A 266 -5.45 -9.18 -37.99
CA LEU A 266 -6.62 -9.83 -37.39
C LEU A 266 -7.91 -9.46 -38.14
N ILE A 267 -8.07 -8.18 -38.50
CA ILE A 267 -9.21 -7.69 -39.28
C ILE A 267 -9.21 -8.29 -40.69
N GLU A 268 -8.07 -8.31 -41.38
CA GLU A 268 -7.93 -8.96 -42.69
C GLU A 268 -8.37 -10.43 -42.65
N GLN A 269 -8.01 -11.14 -41.58
CA GLN A 269 -8.40 -12.54 -41.36
C GLN A 269 -9.81 -12.73 -40.79
N LYS A 270 -10.61 -11.66 -40.71
CA LYS A 270 -11.99 -11.64 -40.19
C LYS A 270 -12.12 -12.18 -38.76
N ALA A 271 -11.09 -12.00 -37.93
CA ALA A 271 -11.16 -12.31 -36.51
C ALA A 271 -11.99 -11.26 -35.76
N ASN A 272 -12.68 -11.66 -34.70
CA ASN A 272 -13.45 -10.73 -33.85
C ASN A 272 -12.50 -9.93 -32.95
N ALA A 273 -12.02 -8.80 -33.44
CA ALA A 273 -11.05 -7.95 -32.76
C ALA A 273 -11.48 -6.47 -32.79
N VAL A 274 -11.15 -5.75 -31.73
CA VAL A 274 -11.38 -4.32 -31.55
C VAL A 274 -10.04 -3.65 -31.27
N GLY A 275 -9.70 -2.63 -32.05
CA GLY A 275 -8.54 -1.79 -31.81
C GLY A 275 -8.83 -0.81 -30.68
N VAL A 276 -7.99 -0.82 -29.66
CA VAL A 276 -8.03 0.13 -28.54
C VAL A 276 -6.91 1.14 -28.73
N LYS A 277 -7.19 2.40 -28.39
CA LYS A 277 -6.20 3.47 -28.32
C LYS A 277 -6.32 4.02 -26.90
N ALA A 278 -5.35 3.70 -26.06
CA ALA A 278 -5.29 4.14 -24.66
C ALA A 278 -4.32 5.32 -24.54
#